data_AF-B8DU93-F1
#
_entry.id   AF-B8DU93-F1
#
_cell.length_a   1.000
_cell.length_b   1.000
_cell.length_c   1.000
_cell.angle_alpha   90.00
_cell.angle_beta   90.00
_cell.angle_gamma   90.00
#
_symmetry.space_group_name_H-M   'P 1'
#
loop_
_entity.id
_entity.type
_entity.pdbx_description
1 polymer ?
#
loop_
_entity_poly.entity_id
_entity_poly.type
_entity_poly.pdbx_seq_one_letter_code
_entity_poly.pdbx_strand_id
1 'polypeptide(L)'
;MEPVQPNMPKSSDDHGDTSSTASSTHRNASIIVMLCLAIVFAAGAALIVHNMNVSHLTHARHMCAAASDKLRIAMNTYTYLHDSEASKAYHLGTYDVQDPNVLVQFAKEYEEKAPEITGCNADSVEELQRRTGRIMENTGWYTTHHDRLKELTELVNESRRDTVSGTQ
;
A
#
# COMPACT_ATOMS: atom_id res chain seq x y z
N MET A 1 25.98 82.59 -9.37
CA MET A 1 27.25 81.86 -9.57
C MET A 1 26.97 80.73 -10.55
N GLU A 2 27.03 81.02 -11.84
CA GLU A 2 27.38 80.03 -12.89
C GLU A 2 28.92 80.08 -13.07
N PRO A 3 29.59 79.23 -13.88
CA PRO A 3 29.16 78.03 -14.64
C PRO A 3 30.13 76.83 -14.39
N VAL A 4 30.01 75.66 -15.02
CA VAL A 4 30.76 75.30 -16.25
C VAL A 4 30.23 73.96 -16.81
N GLN A 5 29.61 74.06 -18.00
CA GLN A 5 29.41 73.06 -19.07
C GLN A 5 30.78 72.66 -19.69
N PRO A 6 30.97 71.80 -20.73
CA PRO A 6 30.02 71.18 -21.68
C PRO A 6 30.36 69.72 -22.10
N ASN A 7 29.53 69.07 -22.93
CA ASN A 7 29.83 68.70 -24.35
C ASN A 7 29.00 67.50 -24.87
N MET A 8 28.36 67.73 -26.01
CA MET A 8 27.80 66.76 -26.97
C MET A 8 28.93 66.12 -27.81
N PRO A 9 28.76 65.04 -28.63
CA PRO A 9 27.88 64.97 -29.83
C PRO A 9 27.26 63.55 -30.06
N LYS A 10 26.48 63.19 -31.09
CA LYS A 10 26.31 63.69 -32.46
C LYS A 10 24.97 63.19 -33.07
N SER A 11 24.36 64.10 -33.83
CA SER A 11 23.44 63.96 -34.97
C SER A 11 23.61 62.70 -35.85
N SER A 12 22.49 62.15 -36.31
CA SER A 12 22.10 62.14 -37.74
C SER A 12 20.65 61.68 -37.92
N ASP A 13 19.81 62.60 -38.39
CA ASP A 13 18.53 62.33 -39.04
C ASP A 13 18.76 61.55 -40.35
N ASP A 14 17.84 60.66 -40.72
CA ASP A 14 17.45 60.51 -42.13
C ASP A 14 15.99 60.02 -42.25
N HIS A 15 15.30 60.66 -43.19
CA HIS A 15 13.88 60.59 -43.49
C HIS A 15 13.42 59.25 -44.08
N GLY A 16 12.15 58.91 -43.87
CA GLY A 16 11.51 57.86 -44.65
C GLY A 16 10.08 57.56 -44.27
N ASP A 17 9.19 58.55 -44.32
CA ASP A 17 7.76 58.27 -44.49
C ASP A 17 7.58 57.53 -45.83
N THR A 18 7.10 56.29 -45.80
CA THR A 18 6.18 55.79 -46.83
C THR A 18 5.32 54.65 -46.27
N SER A 19 4.04 54.97 -46.14
CA SER A 19 2.93 54.01 -46.04
C SER A 19 3.05 52.97 -47.17
N SER A 20 2.89 51.68 -46.85
CA SER A 20 2.29 50.69 -47.76
C SER A 20 1.95 49.38 -47.02
N THR A 21 0.66 49.23 -46.74
CA THR A 21 -0.20 48.05 -46.84
C THR A 21 0.43 46.66 -47.13
N ALA A 22 -0.12 45.63 -46.46
CA ALA A 22 0.07 44.17 -46.57
C ALA A 22 0.94 43.58 -45.44
N SER A 23 0.62 42.47 -44.76
CA SER A 23 -0.23 41.33 -45.04
C SER A 23 -0.52 40.62 -43.71
N SER A 24 -1.69 40.00 -43.56
CA SER A 24 -2.19 39.25 -42.40
C SER A 24 -1.40 37.97 -42.04
N THR A 25 -0.11 37.91 -42.36
CA THR A 25 0.73 36.70 -42.23
C THR A 25 1.33 36.54 -40.82
N HIS A 26 1.66 37.64 -40.13
CA HIS A 26 2.29 37.59 -38.80
C HIS A 26 1.35 37.16 -37.66
N ARG A 27 0.04 37.49 -37.75
CA ARG A 27 -0.95 37.04 -36.74
C ARG A 27 -1.15 35.53 -36.77
N ASN A 28 -1.25 34.95 -37.97
CA ASN A 28 -1.48 33.52 -38.13
C ASN A 28 -0.25 32.72 -37.66
N ALA A 29 0.96 33.18 -37.99
CA ALA A 29 2.19 32.57 -37.50
C ALA A 29 2.31 32.64 -35.96
N SER A 30 1.96 33.79 -35.36
CA SER A 30 1.98 33.95 -33.90
C SER A 30 0.96 33.05 -33.17
N ILE A 31 -0.24 32.90 -33.73
CA ILE A 31 -1.27 32.00 -33.19
C ILE A 31 -0.82 30.54 -33.26
N ILE A 32 -0.21 30.12 -34.37
CA ILE A 32 0.30 28.75 -34.53
C ILE A 32 1.42 28.46 -33.52
N VAL A 33 2.34 29.40 -33.31
CA VAL A 33 3.43 29.24 -32.33
C VAL A 33 2.89 29.12 -30.90
N MET A 34 1.91 29.95 -30.53
CA MET A 34 1.28 29.86 -29.20
C MET A 34 0.53 28.54 -28.99
N LEU A 35 -0.15 28.04 -30.03
CA LEU A 35 -0.83 26.75 -29.97
C LEU A 35 0.16 25.59 -29.79
N CYS A 36 1.28 25.59 -30.53
CA CYS A 36 2.32 24.58 -30.38
C CYS A 36 2.93 24.60 -28.97
N LEU A 37 3.19 25.77 -28.40
CA LEU A 37 3.70 25.89 -27.04
C LEU A 37 2.70 25.34 -26.00
N ALA A 38 1.41 25.68 -26.13
CA ALA A 38 0.38 25.16 -25.25
C ALA A 38 0.28 23.63 -25.27
N ILE A 39 0.41 23.01 -26.45
CA ILE A 39 0.41 21.55 -26.61
C ILE A 39 1.64 20.93 -25.93
N VAL A 40 2.83 21.52 -26.07
CA VAL A 40 4.06 21.04 -25.41
C VAL A 40 3.93 21.11 -23.88
N PHE A 41 3.40 22.20 -23.34
CA PHE A 41 3.17 22.32 -21.90
C PHE A 41 2.12 21.32 -21.38
N ALA A 42 1.03 21.11 -22.12
CA ALA A 42 0.01 20.12 -21.75
C ALA A 42 0.56 18.68 -21.77
N ALA A 43 1.34 18.33 -22.80
CA ALA A 43 2.01 17.03 -22.90
C ALA A 43 3.03 16.83 -21.76
N GLY A 44 3.82 17.86 -21.44
CA GLY A 44 4.77 17.82 -20.32
C GLY A 44 4.07 17.61 -18.96
N ALA A 45 2.99 18.35 -18.70
CA ALA A 45 2.20 18.19 -17.47
C ALA A 45 1.56 16.79 -17.39
N ALA A 46 1.00 16.28 -18.50
CA ALA A 46 0.44 14.93 -18.56
C ALA A 46 1.50 13.85 -18.30
N LEU A 47 2.70 13.99 -18.85
CA LEU A 47 3.81 13.06 -18.62
C LEU A 47 4.30 13.08 -17.15
N ILE A 48 4.37 14.26 -16.53
CA ILE A 48 4.76 14.39 -15.11
C ILE A 48 3.73 13.73 -14.20
N VAL A 49 2.43 14.01 -14.39
CA VAL A 49 1.35 13.39 -13.62
C VAL A 49 1.30 11.88 -13.83
N HIS A 50 1.47 11.43 -15.08
CA HIS A 50 1.55 10.01 -15.39
C HIS A 50 2.72 9.33 -14.67
N ASN A 51 3.92 9.93 -14.69
CA ASN A 51 5.10 9.37 -14.05
C ASN A 51 4.98 9.34 -12.52
N MET A 52 4.36 10.37 -11.92
CA MET A 52 4.02 10.37 -10.50
C MET A 52 3.01 9.27 -10.16
N ASN A 53 1.95 9.12 -10.94
CA ASN A 53 0.95 8.08 -10.68
C ASN A 53 1.53 6.67 -10.80
N VAL A 54 2.43 6.44 -11.76
CA VAL A 54 3.16 5.15 -11.90
C VAL A 54 4.08 4.89 -10.70
N SER A 55 4.76 5.90 -10.18
CA SER A 55 5.62 5.73 -9.00
C SER A 55 4.81 5.47 -7.74
N HIS A 56 3.70 6.19 -7.52
CA HIS A 56 2.78 5.95 -6.42
C HIS A 56 2.13 4.56 -6.49
N LEU A 57 1.74 4.12 -7.68
CA LEU A 57 1.16 2.80 -7.88
C LEU A 57 2.18 1.68 -7.62
N THR A 58 3.42 1.85 -8.07
CA THR A 58 4.51 0.91 -7.80
C THR A 58 4.82 0.83 -6.31
N HIS A 59 4.87 1.98 -5.63
CA HIS A 59 5.06 2.02 -4.18
C HIS A 59 3.91 1.35 -3.41
N ALA A 60 2.65 1.62 -3.79
CA ALA A 60 1.49 0.99 -3.18
C ALA A 60 1.48 -0.53 -3.39
N ARG A 61 1.88 -1.01 -4.58
CA ARG A 61 2.06 -2.45 -4.85
C ARG A 61 3.14 -3.07 -3.97
N HIS A 62 4.27 -2.39 -3.80
CA HIS A 62 5.34 -2.85 -2.92
C HIS A 62 4.88 -2.96 -1.46
N MET A 63 4.16 -1.95 -0.96
CA MET A 63 3.60 -1.98 0.40
C MET A 63 2.59 -3.12 0.58
N CYS A 64 1.71 -3.34 -0.40
CA CYS A 64 0.76 -4.45 -0.37
C CYS A 64 1.48 -5.81 -0.40
N ALA A 65 2.53 -5.96 -1.21
CA ALA A 65 3.34 -7.18 -1.26
C ALA A 65 4.03 -7.45 0.09
N ALA A 66 4.65 -6.43 0.69
CA ALA A 66 5.27 -6.55 2.00
C ALA A 66 4.25 -6.92 3.11
N ALA A 67 3.03 -6.39 3.05
CA ALA A 67 1.95 -6.80 3.96
C ALA A 67 1.52 -8.25 3.70
N SER A 68 1.43 -8.67 2.44
CA SER A 68 1.09 -10.04 2.05
C SER A 68 2.14 -11.05 2.54
N ASP A 69 3.42 -10.70 2.52
CA ASP A 69 4.48 -11.54 3.08
C ASP A 69 4.34 -11.74 4.58
N LYS A 70 4.00 -10.67 5.33
CA LYS A 70 3.71 -10.77 6.76
C LYS A 70 2.49 -11.65 7.03
N LEU A 71 1.42 -11.48 6.24
CA LEU A 71 0.23 -12.32 6.33
C LEU A 71 0.58 -13.79 6.08
N ARG A 72 1.35 -14.09 5.03
CA ARG A 72 1.79 -15.45 4.73
C ARG A 72 2.57 -16.08 5.88
N ILE A 73 3.46 -15.33 6.51
CA ILE A 73 4.19 -15.82 7.70
C ILE A 73 3.21 -16.12 8.84
N ALA A 74 2.30 -15.19 9.16
CA ALA A 74 1.32 -15.37 10.22
C ALA A 74 0.40 -16.58 9.97
N MET A 75 -0.09 -16.74 8.72
CA MET A 75 -0.87 -17.90 8.30
C MET A 75 -0.09 -19.20 8.49
N ASN A 76 1.15 -19.26 7.98
CA ASN A 76 1.97 -20.47 8.10
C ASN A 76 2.27 -20.83 9.57
N THR A 77 2.54 -19.84 10.41
CA THR A 77 2.77 -20.06 11.84
C THR A 77 1.52 -20.58 12.54
N TYR A 78 0.36 -19.96 12.28
CA TYR A 78 -0.92 -20.43 12.81
C TYR A 78 -1.26 -21.86 12.33
N THR A 79 -1.23 -22.10 11.01
CA THR A 79 -1.55 -23.40 10.41
C THR A 79 -0.60 -24.49 10.90
N TYR A 80 0.69 -24.20 11.06
CA TYR A 80 1.62 -25.18 11.62
C TYR A 80 1.20 -25.64 13.01
N LEU A 81 0.84 -24.71 13.91
CA LEU A 81 0.34 -25.07 15.24
C LEU A 81 -1.01 -25.80 15.16
N HIS A 82 -1.95 -25.26 14.39
CA HIS A 82 -3.31 -25.78 14.21
C HIS A 82 -3.32 -27.23 13.73
N ASP A 83 -2.46 -27.56 12.76
CA ASP A 83 -2.42 -28.88 12.12
C ASP A 83 -1.44 -29.85 12.81
N SER A 84 -0.74 -29.42 13.86
CA SER A 84 0.20 -30.26 14.62
C SER A 84 -0.26 -30.49 16.06
N GLU A 85 0.33 -29.80 17.03
CA GLU A 85 0.08 -30.02 18.46
C GLU A 85 -1.37 -29.69 18.85
N ALA A 86 -1.95 -28.63 18.29
CA ALA A 86 -3.34 -28.29 18.57
C ALA A 86 -4.30 -29.35 18.01
N SER A 87 -4.06 -29.89 16.82
CA SER A 87 -4.85 -31.00 16.27
C SER A 87 -4.84 -32.23 17.18
N LYS A 88 -3.69 -32.59 17.77
CA LYS A 88 -3.61 -33.69 18.75
C LYS A 88 -4.45 -33.40 19.99
N ALA A 89 -4.39 -32.18 20.52
CA ALA A 89 -5.19 -31.74 21.66
C ALA A 89 -6.70 -31.77 21.36
N TYR A 90 -7.09 -31.42 20.13
CA TYR A 90 -8.49 -31.42 19.67
C TYR A 90 -9.12 -32.83 19.67
N HIS A 91 -8.30 -33.87 19.53
CA HIS A 91 -8.78 -35.25 19.58
C HIS A 91 -8.93 -35.83 20.99
N LEU A 92 -8.58 -35.07 22.04
CA LEU A 92 -8.77 -35.49 23.42
C LEU A 92 -10.23 -35.39 23.84
N GLY A 93 -10.70 -36.39 24.59
CA GLY A 93 -12.01 -36.41 25.20
C GLY A 93 -12.00 -35.88 26.63
N THR A 94 -13.18 -35.65 27.19
CA THR A 94 -13.36 -35.24 28.61
C THR A 94 -12.77 -36.25 29.60
N TYR A 95 -12.56 -37.50 29.18
CA TYR A 95 -11.90 -38.54 29.96
C TYR A 95 -10.37 -38.50 29.91
N ASP A 96 -9.76 -37.63 29.12
CA ASP A 96 -8.30 -37.51 29.02
C ASP A 96 -7.74 -36.35 29.84
N VAL A 97 -8.61 -35.44 30.30
CA VAL A 97 -8.25 -34.22 31.04
C VAL A 97 -8.88 -34.15 32.43
N GLN A 98 -8.24 -33.44 33.36
CA GLN A 98 -8.72 -33.22 34.72
C GLN A 98 -9.87 -32.22 34.76
N ASP A 99 -9.77 -31.16 33.95
CA ASP A 99 -10.81 -30.16 33.77
C ASP A 99 -11.39 -30.22 32.34
N PRO A 100 -12.60 -30.77 32.15
CA PRO A 100 -13.27 -30.81 30.85
C PRO A 100 -13.59 -29.43 30.26
N ASN A 101 -13.68 -28.37 31.08
CA ASN A 101 -14.00 -27.03 30.60
C ASN A 101 -12.87 -26.43 29.75
N VAL A 102 -11.62 -26.89 29.92
CA VAL A 102 -10.50 -26.46 29.08
C VAL A 102 -10.70 -26.90 27.62
N LEU A 103 -11.27 -28.10 27.40
CA LEU A 103 -11.56 -28.61 26.06
C LEU A 103 -12.66 -27.82 25.36
N VAL A 104 -13.63 -27.28 26.09
CA VAL A 104 -14.70 -26.44 25.54
C VAL A 104 -14.13 -25.12 25.02
N GLN A 105 -13.29 -24.46 25.83
CA GLN A 105 -12.65 -23.21 25.43
C GLN A 105 -11.66 -23.42 24.28
N PHE A 106 -10.87 -24.49 24.37
CA PHE A 106 -9.96 -24.89 23.31
C PHE A 106 -10.69 -25.17 21.99
N ALA A 107 -11.75 -25.97 21.99
CA ALA A 107 -12.50 -26.32 20.78
C ALA A 107 -13.11 -25.08 20.12
N LYS A 108 -13.62 -24.13 20.92
CA LYS A 108 -14.14 -22.86 20.40
C LYS A 108 -13.06 -22.07 19.64
N GLU A 109 -11.84 -22.00 20.17
CA GLU A 109 -10.72 -21.31 19.52
C GLU A 109 -10.20 -22.07 18.30
N TYR A 110 -10.11 -23.41 18.40
CA TYR A 110 -9.65 -24.29 17.32
C TYR A 110 -10.58 -24.25 16.10
N GLU A 111 -11.89 -24.21 16.32
CA GLU A 111 -12.89 -24.19 15.25
C GLU A 111 -13.19 -22.79 14.71
N GLU A 112 -12.56 -21.74 15.26
CA GLU A 112 -12.83 -20.37 14.84
C GLU A 112 -12.48 -20.18 13.36
N LYS A 113 -13.41 -19.59 12.62
CA LYS A 113 -13.28 -19.49 11.16
C LYS A 113 -12.30 -18.38 10.79
N ALA A 114 -11.22 -18.76 10.11
CA ALA A 114 -10.25 -17.83 9.55
C ALA A 114 -10.88 -16.82 8.55
N PRO A 115 -10.37 -15.58 8.49
CA PRO A 115 -10.90 -14.54 7.60
C PRO A 115 -10.61 -14.84 6.13
N GLU A 116 -11.44 -14.27 5.25
CA GLU A 116 -11.21 -14.35 3.80
C GLU A 116 -9.93 -13.60 3.41
N ILE A 117 -9.08 -14.23 2.59
CA ILE A 117 -7.80 -13.67 2.16
C ILE A 117 -7.99 -12.82 0.92
N THR A 118 -7.64 -11.54 1.04
CA THR A 118 -7.59 -10.61 -0.09
C THR A 118 -6.16 -10.46 -0.59
N GLY A 119 -5.96 -10.54 -1.91
CA GLY A 119 -4.67 -10.29 -2.55
C GLY A 119 -4.49 -8.85 -3.03
N CYS A 120 -3.30 -8.56 -3.57
CA CYS A 120 -2.90 -7.25 -4.09
C CYS A 120 -3.34 -6.97 -5.54
N ASN A 121 -4.35 -7.68 -6.06
CA ASN A 121 -4.85 -7.47 -7.42
C ASN A 121 -5.68 -6.18 -7.51
N ALA A 122 -5.03 -5.06 -7.83
CA ALA A 122 -5.67 -3.77 -8.01
C ALA A 122 -4.84 -2.82 -8.90
N ASP A 123 -5.56 -1.95 -9.61
CA ASP A 123 -4.99 -1.00 -10.59
C ASP A 123 -4.93 0.45 -10.10
N SER A 124 -5.50 0.74 -8.92
CA SER A 124 -5.46 2.06 -8.30
C SER A 124 -4.73 2.04 -6.95
N VAL A 125 -4.10 3.18 -6.62
CA VAL A 125 -3.41 3.37 -5.34
C VAL A 125 -4.37 3.22 -4.16
N GLU A 126 -5.57 3.82 -4.25
CA GLU A 126 -6.58 3.77 -3.20
C GLU A 126 -7.06 2.34 -2.90
N GLU A 127 -7.33 1.56 -3.94
CA GLU A 127 -7.76 0.17 -3.77
C GLU A 127 -6.63 -0.70 -3.20
N LEU A 128 -5.38 -0.48 -3.62
CA LEU A 128 -4.21 -1.14 -3.02
C LEU A 128 -4.04 -0.79 -1.54
N GLN A 129 -4.24 0.47 -1.15
CA GLN A 129 -4.16 0.88 0.26
C GLN A 129 -5.26 0.21 1.09
N ARG A 130 -6.51 0.19 0.58
CA ARG A 130 -7.63 -0.48 1.24
C ARG A 130 -7.37 -1.99 1.41
N ARG A 131 -6.85 -2.65 0.38
CA ARG A 131 -6.47 -4.07 0.42
C ARG A 131 -5.33 -4.33 1.38
N THR A 132 -4.32 -3.45 1.41
CA THR A 132 -3.21 -3.52 2.37
C THR A 132 -3.72 -3.45 3.81
N GLY A 133 -4.68 -2.56 4.09
CA GLY A 133 -5.36 -2.49 5.38
C GLY A 133 -6.04 -3.82 5.77
N ARG A 134 -6.83 -4.41 4.85
CA ARG A 134 -7.47 -5.72 5.05
C ARG A 134 -6.44 -6.84 5.31
N ILE A 135 -5.33 -6.85 4.58
CA ILE A 135 -4.25 -7.82 4.77
C ILE A 135 -3.63 -7.68 6.16
N MET A 136 -3.46 -6.45 6.65
CA MET A 136 -2.96 -6.19 8.01
C MET A 136 -3.97 -6.59 9.09
N GLU A 137 -5.26 -6.35 8.88
CA GLU A 137 -6.34 -6.84 9.75
C GLU A 137 -6.29 -8.38 9.85
N ASN A 138 -6.22 -9.07 8.71
CA ASN A 138 -6.08 -10.52 8.66
C ASN A 138 -4.81 -10.99 9.38
N THR A 139 -3.69 -10.29 9.20
CA THR A 139 -2.43 -10.62 9.89
C THR A 139 -2.60 -10.55 11.41
N GLY A 140 -3.26 -9.48 11.91
CA GLY A 140 -3.54 -9.33 13.33
C GLY A 140 -4.47 -10.42 13.89
N TRP A 141 -5.45 -10.85 13.10
CA TRP A 141 -6.30 -11.99 13.44
C TRP A 141 -5.46 -13.27 13.61
N TYR A 142 -4.64 -13.64 12.61
CA TYR A 142 -3.83 -14.85 12.67
C TYR A 142 -2.82 -14.84 13.83
N THR A 143 -2.18 -13.69 14.11
CA THR A 143 -1.28 -13.58 15.26
C THR A 143 -2.02 -13.76 16.58
N THR A 144 -3.17 -13.09 16.75
CA THR A 144 -3.97 -13.17 17.99
C THR A 144 -4.48 -14.59 18.24
N HIS A 145 -5.02 -15.22 17.19
CA HIS A 145 -5.58 -16.57 17.28
C HIS A 145 -4.49 -17.64 17.40
N HIS A 146 -3.30 -17.43 16.84
CA HIS A 146 -2.14 -18.28 17.12
C HIS A 146 -1.78 -18.27 18.62
N ASP A 147 -1.65 -17.09 19.21
CA ASP A 147 -1.21 -16.97 20.61
C ASP A 147 -2.23 -17.57 21.58
N ARG A 148 -3.53 -17.31 21.34
CA ARG A 148 -4.61 -17.93 22.11
C ARG A 148 -4.68 -19.44 21.93
N LEU A 149 -4.58 -19.92 20.70
CA LEU A 149 -4.60 -21.35 20.43
C LEU A 149 -3.42 -22.04 21.10
N LYS A 150 -2.25 -21.40 21.11
CA LYS A 150 -1.06 -21.91 21.79
C LYS A 150 -1.28 -22.01 23.31
N GLU A 151 -1.76 -20.94 23.94
CA GLU A 151 -2.06 -20.92 25.38
C GLU A 151 -3.09 -22.01 25.75
N LEU A 152 -4.18 -22.12 24.99
CA LEU A 152 -5.19 -23.15 25.24
C LEU A 152 -4.65 -24.56 24.99
N THR A 153 -3.78 -24.76 24.00
CA THR A 153 -3.10 -26.05 23.77
C THR A 153 -2.23 -26.42 24.98
N GLU A 154 -1.50 -25.46 25.55
CA GLU A 154 -0.69 -25.65 26.76
C GLU A 154 -1.59 -26.01 27.96
N LEU A 155 -2.69 -25.29 28.17
CA LEU A 155 -3.67 -25.59 29.24
C LEU A 155 -4.31 -26.98 29.09
N VAL A 156 -4.66 -27.39 27.87
CA VAL A 156 -5.15 -28.75 27.60
C VAL A 156 -4.08 -29.77 28.00
N ASN A 157 -2.82 -29.55 27.61
CA ASN A 157 -1.71 -30.44 27.91
C ASN A 157 -1.41 -30.53 29.42
N GLU A 158 -1.44 -29.41 30.14
CA GLU A 158 -1.29 -29.37 31.60
C GLU A 158 -2.45 -30.05 32.33
N SER A 159 -3.65 -29.97 31.77
CA SER A 159 -4.85 -30.64 32.30
C SER A 159 -4.86 -32.15 32.01
N ARG A 160 -3.94 -32.68 31.18
CA ARG A 160 -3.94 -34.13 30.87
C ARG A 160 -3.79 -34.95 32.14
N ARG A 161 -4.57 -36.02 32.23
CA ARG A 161 -4.38 -37.02 33.27
C ARG A 161 -3.21 -37.92 32.87
N ASP A 162 -2.30 -38.16 33.82
CA ASP A 162 -1.23 -39.12 33.63
C ASP A 162 -1.85 -40.51 33.44
N THR A 163 -1.78 -41.04 32.22
CA THR A 163 -2.18 -42.43 31.92
C THR A 163 -1.15 -43.45 32.43
N VAL A 164 -0.16 -43.05 33.24
CA VAL A 164 0.97 -43.89 33.69
C VAL A 164 0.71 -44.56 35.05
N SER A 165 -0.52 -44.97 35.34
CA SER A 165 -0.82 -45.73 36.58
C SER A 165 -1.82 -46.86 36.38
N GLY A 166 -1.72 -47.57 35.25
CA GLY A 166 -2.60 -48.68 34.89
C GLY A 166 -1.90 -50.02 34.56
N THR A 167 -0.60 -50.16 34.84
CA THR A 167 0.08 -51.46 34.80
C THR A 167 0.84 -51.67 36.10
N GLN A 168 0.13 -52.22 37.09
CA GLN A 168 0.72 -53.01 38.16
C GLN A 168 0.07 -54.39 38.11
#